data_AF-A0A6A4UVT7-F1
#
_entry.id   AF-A0A6A4UVT7-F1
#
_cell.length_a   1.000
_cell.length_b   1.000
_cell.length_c   1.000
_cell.angle_alpha   90.00
_cell.angle_beta   90.00
_cell.angle_gamma   90.00
#
_symmetry.space_group_name_H-M   'P 1'
#
loop_
_entity.id
_entity.type
_entity.pdbx_description
1 polymer ?
#
loop_
_entity_poly.entity_id
_entity_poly.type
_entity_poly.pdbx_seq_one_letter_code
_entity_poly.pdbx_strand_id
1 'polypeptide(L)' 'MLQTIKPYWAYAKASFTVGFAYRLHILFWVLSDLVQVGVLLLIWIAIYGNSETVSMQGYTLSQMMMYNLVIYMTASFT' A
#
# COMPACT_ATOMS: atom_id res chain seq x y z
N MET A 1 2.77 -11.92 47.48
CA MET A 1 2.31 -12.57 46.24
C MET A 1 1.72 -11.61 45.19
N LEU A 2 0.95 -10.58 45.55
CA LEU A 2 0.36 -9.66 44.55
C LEU A 2 1.36 -8.69 43.88
N GLN A 3 2.47 -8.35 44.56
CA GLN A 3 3.49 -7.44 44.01
C GLN A 3 4.35 -8.07 42.91
N THR A 4 4.49 -9.39 42.89
CA THR A 4 5.28 -10.12 41.89
C THR A 4 4.55 -10.25 40.54
N ILE A 5 3.22 -10.09 40.47
CA ILE A 5 2.43 -10.19 39.23
C ILE A 5 2.43 -8.89 38.41
N LYS A 6 2.57 -7.73 39.06
CA LYS A 6 2.64 -6.41 38.41
C LYS A 6 3.65 -6.31 37.26
N PRO A 7 4.92 -6.77 37.41
CA PRO A 7 5.87 -6.72 36.31
C PRO A 7 5.47 -7.62 35.14
N TYR A 8 4.95 -8.82 35.39
CA TYR A 8 4.48 -9.73 34.33
C TYR A 8 3.29 -9.17 33.55
N TRP A 9 2.41 -8.41 34.20
CA TRP A 9 1.30 -7.73 33.53
C TRP A 9 1.76 -6.67 32.53
N ALA A 10 2.83 -5.92 32.86
CA ALA A 10 3.42 -4.95 31.94
C ALA A 10 4.00 -5.63 30.69
N TYR A 11 4.71 -6.77 30.87
CA TYR A 11 5.22 -7.57 29.75
C TYR A 11 4.12 -8.21 28.89
N ALA A 12 3.05 -8.70 29.52
CA ALA A 12 1.90 -9.25 28.80
C ALA A 12 1.20 -8.18 27.95
N LYS A 13 0.97 -6.99 28.53
CA LYS A 13 0.40 -5.84 27.81
C LYS A 13 1.29 -5.41 26.65
N ALA A 14 2.61 -5.28 26.88
CA ALA A 14 3.56 -4.93 25.84
C ALA A 14 3.58 -5.96 24.69
N SER A 15 3.58 -7.26 25.01
CA SER A 15 3.55 -8.33 24.01
C SER A 15 2.28 -8.29 23.16
N PHE A 16 1.13 -8.00 23.77
CA PHE A 16 -0.13 -7.84 23.04
C PHE A 16 -0.11 -6.62 22.13
N THR A 17 0.44 -5.50 22.61
CA THR A 17 0.60 -4.28 21.81
C THR A 17 1.55 -4.50 20.62
N VAL A 18 2.67 -5.20 20.81
CA VAL A 18 3.62 -5.52 19.73
C VAL A 18 2.99 -6.46 18.71
N GLY A 19 2.30 -7.52 19.15
CA GLY A 19 1.61 -8.45 18.25
C GLY A 19 0.49 -7.78 17.46
N PHE A 20 -0.26 -6.86 18.08
CA PHE A 20 -1.29 -6.07 17.41
C PHE A 20 -0.69 -5.06 16.44
N ALA A 21 0.36 -4.34 16.84
CA ALA A 21 1.07 -3.38 16.00
C ALA A 21 1.69 -4.05 14.78
N TYR A 22 2.25 -5.27 14.91
CA TYR A 22 2.78 -6.03 13.78
C TYR A 22 1.70 -6.37 12.75
N ARG A 23 0.53 -6.83 13.21
CA ARG A 23 -0.60 -7.14 12.32
C ARG A 23 -1.15 -5.88 11.63
N LEU A 24 -1.28 -4.78 12.37
CA LEU A 24 -1.66 -3.50 11.81
C LEU A 24 -0.63 -2.99 10.83
N HIS A 25 0.65 -3.14 11.12
CA HIS A 25 1.74 -2.71 10.24
C HIS A 25 1.65 -3.39 8.89
N ILE A 26 1.44 -4.71 8.85
CA ILE A 26 1.23 -5.45 7.59
C ILE A 26 -0.02 -4.92 6.86
N LEU A 27 -1.11 -4.70 7.58
CA LEU A 27 -2.36 -4.23 6.98
C LEU A 27 -2.22 -2.82 6.39
N PHE A 28 -1.56 -1.90 7.10
CA PHE A 28 -1.26 -0.55 6.61
C PHE A 28 -0.22 -0.54 5.50
N TRP A 29 0.73 -1.47 5.50
CA TRP A 29 1.70 -1.63 4.42
C TRP A 29 0.98 -2.00 3.11
N VAL A 30 0.13 -3.03 3.13
CA VAL A 30 -0.69 -3.41 1.96
C VAL A 30 -1.64 -2.29 1.54
N LEU A 31 -2.27 -1.60 2.50
CA LEU A 31 -3.17 -0.49 2.22
C LEU A 31 -2.42 0.68 1.55
N SER A 32 -1.21 1.00 2.01
CA SER A 32 -0.37 2.04 1.42
C SER A 32 -0.06 1.75 -0.04
N ASP A 33 0.34 0.52 -0.35
CA ASP A 33 0.65 0.10 -1.72
C ASP A 33 -0.60 0.19 -2.63
N LEU A 34 -1.76 -0.25 -2.12
CA LEU A 34 -3.03 -0.13 -2.85
C LEU A 34 -3.41 1.32 -3.13
N VAL A 35 -3.23 2.21 -2.15
CA VAL A 35 -3.49 3.64 -2.33
C VAL A 35 -2.56 4.23 -3.38
N GLN A 36 -1.28 3.87 -3.36
CA GLN A 36 -0.30 4.37 -4.33
C GLN A 36 -0.64 3.96 -5.77
N VAL A 37 -1.01 2.69 -5.98
CA VAL A 37 -1.50 2.22 -7.29
C VAL A 37 -2.77 2.97 -7.69
N GLY A 38 -3.73 3.13 -6.77
CA GLY A 38 -4.97 3.85 -7.03
C GLY A 38 -4.76 5.31 -7.47
N VAL A 39 -3.89 6.04 -6.76
CA VAL A 39 -3.54 7.42 -7.11
C VAL A 39 -2.93 7.51 -8.50
N LEU A 40 -2.00 6.60 -8.82
CA LEU A 40 -1.35 6.59 -10.13
C LEU A 40 -2.35 6.33 -11.27
N LEU A 41 -3.29 5.39 -11.08
CA LEU A 41 -4.36 5.14 -12.05
C LEU A 41 -5.21 6.40 -12.27
N LEU A 42 -5.62 7.08 -11.19
CA LEU A 42 -6.41 8.31 -11.30
C LEU A 42 -5.66 9.42 -12.05
N ILE A 43 -4.35 9.56 -11.82
CA ILE A 43 -3.51 10.53 -12.55
C ILE A 43 -3.50 10.21 -14.04
N TRP A 44 -3.29 8.96 -14.43
CA TRP A 44 -3.27 8.59 -15.85
C TRP A 44 -4.63 8.75 -16.53
N ILE A 45 -5.73 8.44 -15.82
CA ILE A 45 -7.09 8.73 -16.31
C ILE A 45 -7.26 10.23 -16.54
N ALA A 46 -6.84 11.06 -15.58
CA ALA A 46 -6.95 12.52 -15.72
C ALA A 46 -6.09 13.08 -16.86
N ILE A 47 -4.89 12.53 -17.07
CA ILE A 47 -3.99 12.91 -18.16
C ILE A 47 -4.63 12.60 -19.52
N TYR A 48 -5.14 11.38 -19.71
CA TYR A 48 -5.80 11.00 -20.97
C TYR A 48 -7.16 11.69 -21.15
N GLY A 49 -7.89 11.97 -20.06
CA GLY A 49 -9.16 12.69 -20.10
C GLY A 49 -9.02 14.17 -20.49
N ASN A 50 -7.86 14.79 -20.26
CA ASN A 50 -7.55 16.16 -20.67
C ASN A 50 -6.77 16.24 -21.98
N SER A 51 -6.51 15.12 -22.65
CA SER A 51 -5.80 15.10 -23.91
C SER A 51 -6.77 15.09 -25.08
N GLU A 52 -6.49 15.91 -26.09
CA GLU A 52 -7.22 15.88 -27.37
C GLU A 52 -6.95 14.58 -28.14
N THR A 53 -5.89 13.85 -27.80
CA THR A 53 -5.43 12.65 -28.48
C THR A 53 -5.76 11.39 -27.70
N VAL A 54 -6.35 10.40 -28.36
CA VAL A 54 -6.64 9.06 -27.80
C VAL A 54 -5.36 8.27 -27.47
N SER A 55 -4.25 8.61 -28.12
CA SER A 55 -2.95 7.98 -27.91
C SER A 55 -1.88 9.02 -27.57
N MET A 56 -1.16 8.80 -26.47
CA MET A 56 0.02 9.60 -26.12
C MET A 56 1.28 8.83 -26.50
N GLN A 57 2.13 9.45 -27.33
CA GLN A 57 3.37 8.83 -27.83
C GLN A 57 3.16 7.43 -28.45
N GLY A 58 2.01 7.21 -29.11
CA GLY A 58 1.66 5.93 -29.73
C GLY A 58 1.06 4.89 -28.79
N TYR A 59 0.91 5.20 -27.51
CA TYR A 59 0.29 4.30 -26.53
C TYR A 59 -1.11 4.75 -26.14
N THR A 60 -2.00 3.78 -25.91
CA THR A 60 -3.34 4.03 -25.37
C THR A 60 -3.32 4.04 -23.85
N LEU A 61 -4.38 4.60 -23.24
CA LEU A 61 -4.58 4.54 -21.79
C LEU A 61 -4.45 3.10 -21.25
N SER A 62 -5.10 2.13 -21.89
CA SER A 62 -5.05 0.72 -21.45
C SER A 62 -3.63 0.15 -21.43
N GLN A 63 -2.80 0.50 -22.42
CA GLN A 63 -1.41 0.06 -22.48
C GLN A 63 -0.57 0.71 -21.37
N MET A 64 -0.79 2.00 -21.09
CA MET A 64 -0.10 2.70 -19.99
C MET A 64 -0.53 2.17 -18.62
N MET A 65 -1.82 1.84 -18.43
CA MET A 65 -2.29 1.21 -17.19
C MET A 65 -1.65 -0.17 -17.00
N MET A 66 -1.59 -0.98 -18.05
CA MET A 66 -0.96 -2.30 -18.01
C MET A 66 0.53 -2.20 -17.66
N TYR A 67 1.25 -1.28 -18.29
CA TYR A 67 2.66 -1.03 -18.03
C TYR A 67 2.90 -0.64 -16.57
N ASN A 68 2.13 0.32 -16.05
CA ASN A 68 2.26 0.74 -14.66
C ASN A 68 1.93 -0.40 -13.68
N LEU A 69 0.90 -1.21 -13.96
CA LEU A 69 0.57 -2.37 -13.14
C LEU A 69 1.76 -3.34 -13.05
N VAL A 70 2.38 -3.68 -14.18
CA VAL A 70 3.54 -4.58 -14.22
C VAL A 70 4.73 -4.02 -13.44
N ILE A 71 4.99 -2.71 -13.56
CA ILE A 71 6.04 -2.06 -12.78
C ILE A 71 5.77 -2.13 -11.29
N TYR A 72 4.55 -1.78 -10.86
CA TYR A 72 4.21 -1.81 -9.43
C TYR A 72 4.23 -3.22 -8.86
N MET A 73 3.77 -4.21 -9.61
CA MET A 73 3.90 -5.61 -9.21
C MET A 73 5.37 -5.99 -9.05
N THR A 74 6.22 -5.67 -10.02
CA THR A 74 7.66 -5.97 -9.96
C THR A 74 8.35 -5.24 -8.81
N ALA A 75 8.03 -3.95 -8.61
CA ALA A 75 8.57 -3.15 -7.52
C ALA A 75 8.20 -3.72 -6.15
N SER A 76 6.99 -4.27 -5.97
CA SER A 76 6.59 -4.90 -4.70
C SER A 76 7.39 -6.17 -4.35
N PHE A 77 8.01 -6.80 -5.36
CA PHE A 77 8.82 -8.01 -5.18
C PHE A 77 10.33 -7.74 -4.96
N THR A 78 10.79 -6.49 -5.10
CA THR A 78 12.22 -6.10 -4.97
C THR A 78 12.45 -5.29 -3.70
#